data_AF-A0A838NEX7-F1
#
_entry.id   AF-A0A838NEX7-F1
#
_cell.length_a   1.000
_cell.length_b   1.000
_cell.length_c   1.000
_cell.angle_alpha   90.00
_cell.angle_beta   90.00
_cell.angle_gamma   90.00
#
_symmetry.space_group_name_H-M   'P 1'
#
loop_
_entity.id
_entity.type
_entity.pdbx_description
1 polymer ?
#
loop_
_entity_poly.entity_id
_entity_poly.type
_entity_poly.pdbx_seq_one_letter_code
_entity_poly.pdbx_strand_id
1 'polypeptide(L)'
;MTGIDRRHFLRKSAAASGLLLAPSLTGLIACADDPLEPSAAPALKQARKGQGGYGELIPSKDVGEMISIPRGFSAALLSTAGDPMIGGVVPNAFDGMAAFAAGRGLVRLIRNHELRDTPELGTTPFGGDAYDDKGPGGNTTVEVRVYGNGRAELVKQFASLTGTSTNCAGGSTPWRTWISSEETTVGKSAGWSRNHGYNFEVQVDSDGISRPVPLKAMGRFDHEAVAV
;
A
#
# COMPACT_ATOMS: atom_id res chain seq x y z
N MET A 1 16.34 -37.40 -15.96
CA MET A 1 15.79 -36.11 -16.44
C MET A 1 15.86 -35.13 -15.29
N THR A 2 16.88 -34.28 -15.25
CA THR A 2 17.01 -33.22 -14.23
C THR A 2 16.11 -32.06 -14.65
N GLY A 3 15.07 -31.79 -13.84
CA GLY A 3 14.13 -30.70 -14.11
C GLY A 3 14.82 -29.35 -14.02
N ILE A 4 14.62 -28.52 -15.04
CA ILE A 4 15.06 -27.12 -15.00
C ILE A 4 14.25 -26.41 -13.92
N ASP A 5 14.92 -25.94 -12.87
CA ASP A 5 14.31 -25.13 -11.82
C ASP A 5 13.85 -23.78 -12.39
N ARG A 6 12.65 -23.33 -12.02
CA ARG A 6 12.03 -22.08 -12.50
C ARG A 6 12.92 -20.87 -12.22
N ARG A 7 13.61 -20.85 -11.06
CA ARG A 7 14.56 -19.78 -10.72
C ARG A 7 15.79 -19.82 -11.62
N HIS A 8 16.25 -21.02 -11.97
CA HIS A 8 17.37 -21.21 -12.87
C HIS A 8 17.03 -20.78 -14.31
N PHE A 9 15.81 -21.04 -14.78
CA PHE A 9 15.32 -20.58 -16.08
C PHE A 9 15.22 -19.05 -16.14
N LEU A 10 14.60 -18.41 -15.15
CA LEU A 10 14.44 -16.95 -15.11
C LEU A 10 15.79 -16.21 -15.05
N ARG A 11 16.74 -16.73 -14.25
CA ARG A 11 18.11 -16.18 -14.17
C ARG A 11 18.84 -16.23 -15.51
N LYS A 12 18.74 -17.35 -16.25
CA LYS A 12 19.39 -17.49 -17.56
C LYS A 12 18.72 -16.64 -18.65
N SER A 13 17.40 -16.50 -18.62
CA SER A 13 16.66 -15.68 -19.59
C SER A 13 16.96 -14.18 -19.46
N ALA A 14 17.18 -13.69 -18.23
CA ALA A 14 17.60 -12.30 -17.99
C ALA A 14 19.01 -12.00 -18.53
N ALA A 15 19.95 -12.94 -18.36
CA ALA A 15 21.33 -12.78 -18.79
C ALA A 15 21.53 -12.85 -20.32
N ALA A 16 20.74 -13.65 -21.03
CA ALA A 16 20.95 -13.88 -22.46
C ALA A 16 20.29 -12.84 -23.39
N SER A 17 19.27 -12.10 -22.93
CA SER A 17 18.49 -11.22 -23.84
C SER A 17 17.88 -9.97 -23.20
N GLY A 18 17.98 -9.78 -21.87
CA GLY A 18 17.24 -8.74 -21.15
C GLY A 18 17.80 -7.32 -21.29
N LEU A 19 19.07 -7.15 -21.64
CA LEU A 19 19.72 -5.83 -21.63
C LEU A 19 19.25 -4.89 -22.76
N LEU A 20 18.70 -5.41 -23.86
CA LEU A 20 18.33 -4.60 -25.04
C LEU A 20 16.83 -4.32 -25.17
N LEU A 21 15.97 -5.06 -24.46
CA LEU A 21 14.51 -5.02 -24.69
C LEU A 21 13.69 -4.53 -23.48
N ALA A 22 14.28 -4.36 -22.29
CA ALA A 22 13.55 -3.92 -21.10
C ALA A 22 14.48 -3.26 -20.04
N PRO A 23 14.75 -1.95 -20.12
CA PRO A 23 15.59 -1.24 -19.15
C PRO A 23 15.03 -1.25 -17.71
N SER A 24 13.75 -1.58 -17.52
CA SER A 24 13.12 -1.75 -16.20
C SER A 24 13.61 -3.00 -15.45
N LEU A 25 14.16 -4.01 -16.14
CA LEU A 25 14.68 -5.23 -15.53
C LEU A 25 16.13 -5.07 -15.02
N THR A 26 16.85 -4.02 -15.44
CA THR A 26 18.21 -3.73 -14.97
C THR A 26 18.24 -3.45 -13.46
N GLY A 27 17.17 -2.87 -12.90
CA GLY A 27 17.02 -2.65 -11.47
C GLY A 27 16.98 -3.95 -10.65
N LEU A 28 16.34 -5.01 -11.17
CA LEU A 28 16.32 -6.32 -10.49
C LEU A 28 17.71 -6.97 -10.44
N ILE A 29 18.53 -6.78 -11.48
CA ILE A 29 19.90 -7.31 -11.53
C ILE A 29 20.81 -6.54 -10.56
N ALA A 30 20.58 -5.24 -10.36
CA ALA A 30 21.34 -4.43 -9.40
C ALA A 30 21.08 -4.80 -7.91
N CYS A 31 19.99 -5.50 -7.63
CA CYS A 31 19.60 -5.97 -6.29
C CYS A 31 19.97 -7.44 -6.00
N ALA A 32 20.59 -8.15 -6.95
CA ALA A 32 21.03 -9.52 -6.73
C ALA A 32 22.38 -9.53 -5.99
N ASP A 33 22.46 -10.25 -4.86
CA ASP A 33 23.68 -10.35 -4.04
C ASP A 33 24.75 -11.27 -4.65
N ASP A 34 24.37 -12.21 -5.52
CA ASP A 34 25.29 -13.09 -6.23
C ASP A 34 25.66 -12.52 -7.61
N PRO A 35 26.95 -12.36 -7.93
CA PRO A 35 27.35 -12.00 -9.28
C PRO A 35 26.94 -13.13 -10.24
N LEU A 36 26.08 -12.81 -11.20
CA LEU A 36 25.96 -13.63 -12.41
C LEU A 36 27.33 -13.63 -13.11
N GLU A 37 27.72 -14.80 -13.63
CA GLU A 37 28.96 -15.09 -14.40
C GLU A 37 29.54 -13.87 -15.13
N PRO A 38 30.88 -13.72 -15.19
CA PRO A 38 31.54 -12.48 -15.62
C PRO A 38 31.04 -12.04 -17.00
N SER A 39 30.15 -11.06 -16.98
CA SER A 39 29.68 -10.36 -18.18
C SER A 39 30.67 -9.24 -18.49
N ALA A 40 30.97 -9.03 -19.78
CA ALA A 40 31.73 -7.87 -20.25
C ALA A 40 30.98 -6.53 -20.06
N ALA A 41 29.75 -6.57 -19.55
CA ALA A 41 29.00 -5.38 -19.18
C ALA A 41 29.61 -4.70 -17.94
N PRO A 42 29.65 -3.36 -17.88
CA PRO A 42 30.08 -2.64 -16.68
C PRO A 42 29.30 -3.13 -15.46
N ALA A 43 30.01 -3.40 -14.36
CA ALA A 43 29.37 -3.73 -13.10
C ALA A 43 28.35 -2.66 -12.74
N LEU A 44 27.09 -3.06 -12.51
CA LEU A 44 26.05 -2.13 -12.07
C LEU A 44 26.48 -1.54 -10.72
N LYS A 45 26.41 -0.21 -10.58
CA LYS A 45 26.76 0.47 -9.33
C LYS A 45 25.80 0.01 -8.23
N GLN A 46 26.30 -0.79 -7.31
CA GLN A 46 25.58 -1.15 -6.09
C GLN A 46 25.41 0.12 -5.23
N ALA A 47 24.16 0.53 -5.00
CA ALA A 47 23.89 1.69 -4.17
C ALA A 47 24.21 1.36 -2.70
N ARG A 48 25.19 2.05 -2.12
CA ARG A 48 25.48 2.03 -0.67
C ARG A 48 24.83 3.25 0.01
N LYS A 49 24.73 3.26 1.34
CA LYS A 49 24.24 4.41 2.12
C LYS A 49 24.96 5.70 1.68
N GLY A 50 24.22 6.67 1.16
CA GLY A 50 24.75 7.95 0.64
C GLY A 50 25.45 7.90 -0.73
N GLN A 51 25.61 6.72 -1.33
CA GLN A 51 26.16 6.54 -2.69
C GLN A 51 25.08 6.20 -3.74
N GLY A 52 23.81 6.09 -3.31
CA GLY A 52 22.68 6.15 -4.24
C GLY A 52 22.66 7.53 -4.92
N GLY A 53 22.20 7.59 -6.17
CA GLY A 53 22.27 8.79 -7.03
C GLY A 53 21.55 10.05 -6.52
N TYR A 54 20.99 10.03 -5.31
CA TYR A 54 20.29 11.13 -4.65
C TYR A 54 21.09 11.78 -3.50
N GLY A 55 22.25 11.23 -3.13
CA GLY A 55 23.14 11.79 -2.10
C GLY A 55 22.80 11.35 -0.67
N GLU A 56 23.38 12.07 0.30
CA GLU A 56 23.21 11.79 1.73
C GLU A 56 21.79 12.11 2.23
N LEU A 57 21.26 11.29 3.13
CA LEU A 57 19.98 11.52 3.81
C LEU A 57 20.19 12.45 5.00
N ILE A 58 19.41 13.53 5.07
CA ILE A 58 19.43 14.51 6.16
C ILE A 58 18.06 14.52 6.86
N PRO A 59 17.99 14.73 8.19
CA PRO A 59 16.71 14.87 8.89
C PRO A 59 15.83 15.96 8.25
N SER A 60 14.58 15.61 7.97
CA SER A 60 13.62 16.52 7.33
C SER A 60 12.97 17.45 8.35
N LYS A 61 13.28 18.73 8.28
CA LYS A 61 12.67 19.75 9.14
C LYS A 61 11.19 19.97 8.84
N ASP A 62 10.74 19.67 7.62
CA ASP A 62 9.35 19.84 7.18
C ASP A 62 8.37 19.01 8.00
N VAL A 63 8.86 17.91 8.60
CA VAL A 63 8.07 16.96 9.37
C VAL A 63 8.71 16.68 10.73
N GLY A 64 9.27 17.72 11.37
CA GLY A 64 9.77 17.63 12.74
C GLY A 64 10.90 16.61 12.94
N GLU A 65 11.73 16.41 11.92
CA GLU A 65 12.87 15.48 11.94
C GLU A 65 12.49 14.00 12.11
N MET A 66 11.21 13.64 11.91
CA MET A 66 10.71 12.26 12.03
C MET A 66 11.31 11.29 10.98
N ILE A 67 11.74 11.81 9.83
CA ILE A 67 12.36 11.03 8.75
C ILE A 67 13.59 11.75 8.21
N SER A 68 14.51 11.00 7.58
CA SER A 68 15.64 11.56 6.84
C SER A 68 15.43 11.39 5.33
N ILE A 69 15.57 12.48 4.57
CA ILE A 69 15.39 12.52 3.11
C ILE A 69 16.61 13.14 2.43
N PRO A 70 16.86 12.89 1.13
CA PRO A 70 18.01 13.49 0.46
C PRO A 70 17.90 15.01 0.36
N ARG A 71 19.05 15.69 0.25
CA ARG A 71 19.08 17.15 0.05
C ARG A 71 18.27 17.54 -1.19
N GLY A 72 17.42 18.56 -1.05
CA GLY A 72 16.58 19.09 -2.15
C GLY A 72 15.21 18.42 -2.26
N PHE A 73 14.94 17.38 -1.47
CA PHE A 73 13.60 16.81 -1.30
C PHE A 73 12.88 17.53 -0.16
N SER A 74 11.55 17.51 -0.20
CA SER A 74 10.66 18.01 0.85
C SER A 74 9.67 16.94 1.27
N ALA A 75 9.15 17.02 2.49
CA ALA A 75 8.11 16.12 3.00
C ALA A 75 6.92 16.90 3.55
N ALA A 76 5.76 16.25 3.65
CA ALA A 76 4.59 16.81 4.32
C ALA A 76 3.97 15.75 5.23
N LEU A 77 3.68 16.11 6.48
CA LEU A 77 2.89 15.28 7.39
C LEU A 77 1.41 15.55 7.10
N LEU A 78 0.71 14.54 6.60
CA LEU A 78 -0.67 14.68 6.12
C LEU A 78 -1.72 14.14 7.09
N SER A 79 -1.42 13.06 7.81
CA SER A 79 -2.39 12.34 8.63
C SER A 79 -1.66 11.51 9.68
N THR A 80 -2.04 11.65 10.95
CA THR A 80 -1.51 10.89 12.08
C THR A 80 -2.61 10.04 12.71
N ALA A 81 -2.28 8.87 13.22
CA ALA A 81 -3.22 8.05 13.98
C ALA A 81 -3.71 8.83 15.21
N GLY A 82 -5.01 8.76 15.50
CA GLY A 82 -5.67 9.52 16.55
C GLY A 82 -6.08 10.94 16.17
N ASP A 83 -5.66 11.45 15.00
CA ASP A 83 -6.13 12.75 14.53
C ASP A 83 -7.65 12.74 14.27
N PRO A 84 -8.34 13.87 14.42
CA PRO A 84 -9.74 13.99 14.05
C PRO A 84 -9.99 13.65 12.57
N MET A 85 -11.09 12.94 12.35
CA MET A 85 -11.58 12.50 11.04
C MET A 85 -13.10 12.73 10.98
N ILE A 86 -13.67 12.94 9.79
CA ILE A 86 -15.13 12.97 9.67
C ILE A 86 -15.69 11.61 10.11
N GLY A 87 -16.50 11.63 11.17
CA GLY A 87 -17.10 10.42 11.74
C GLY A 87 -16.28 9.71 12.83
N GLY A 88 -15.12 10.23 13.24
CA GLY A 88 -14.33 9.63 14.32
C GLY A 88 -12.89 10.13 14.41
N VAL A 89 -11.98 9.21 14.68
CA VAL A 89 -10.53 9.45 14.69
C VAL A 89 -9.84 8.52 13.71
N VAL A 90 -8.70 8.94 13.19
CA VAL A 90 -7.89 8.13 12.27
C VAL A 90 -7.39 6.87 13.01
N PRO A 91 -7.72 5.65 12.56
CA PRO A 91 -7.16 4.42 13.15
C PRO A 91 -5.65 4.33 12.95
N ASN A 92 -4.92 3.54 13.73
CA ASN A 92 -3.48 3.31 13.51
C ASN A 92 -3.23 2.23 12.44
N ALA A 93 -2.04 1.63 12.43
CA ALA A 93 -1.64 0.55 11.52
C ALA A 93 -1.82 0.91 10.04
N PHE A 94 -1.30 2.07 9.62
CA PHE A 94 -1.34 2.48 8.21
C PHE A 94 -0.57 1.50 7.33
N ASP A 95 -1.18 1.11 6.22
CA ASP A 95 -0.56 0.19 5.27
C ASP A 95 -0.87 0.63 3.81
N GLY A 96 -0.99 -0.30 2.88
CA GLY A 96 -1.06 -0.04 1.45
C GLY A 96 -2.11 0.99 1.06
N MET A 97 -1.74 1.80 0.08
CA MET A 97 -2.55 2.90 -0.39
C MET A 97 -2.33 3.18 -1.88
N ALA A 98 -3.31 3.82 -2.51
CA ALA A 98 -3.19 4.35 -3.85
C ALA A 98 -3.61 5.82 -3.89
N ALA A 99 -2.97 6.57 -4.81
CA ALA A 99 -3.26 7.98 -5.07
C ALA A 99 -4.11 8.13 -6.33
N PHE A 100 -5.20 8.88 -6.21
CA PHE A 100 -6.12 9.14 -7.31
C PHE A 100 -6.26 10.64 -7.54
N ALA A 101 -6.11 11.09 -8.78
CA ALA A 101 -6.39 12.47 -9.13
C ALA A 101 -7.88 12.78 -8.93
N ALA A 102 -8.17 13.87 -8.21
CA ALA A 102 -9.51 14.42 -7.96
C ALA A 102 -9.70 15.81 -8.60
N GLY A 103 -8.75 16.24 -9.44
CA GLY A 103 -8.82 17.48 -10.22
C GLY A 103 -8.41 18.75 -9.45
N ARG A 104 -8.02 19.80 -10.18
CA ARG A 104 -7.62 21.11 -9.60
C ARG A 104 -6.56 21.01 -8.49
N GLY A 105 -5.58 20.11 -8.65
CA GLY A 105 -4.54 19.86 -7.67
C GLY A 105 -4.99 19.04 -6.45
N LEU A 106 -6.21 18.50 -6.43
CA LEU A 106 -6.65 17.56 -5.40
C LEU A 106 -6.23 16.13 -5.76
N VAL A 107 -5.79 15.41 -4.73
CA VAL A 107 -5.47 13.98 -4.75
C VAL A 107 -6.21 13.31 -3.61
N ARG A 108 -6.82 12.15 -3.88
CA ARG A 108 -7.37 11.27 -2.84
C ARG A 108 -6.43 10.09 -2.65
N LEU A 109 -5.93 9.93 -1.43
CA LEU A 109 -5.24 8.73 -1.01
C LEU A 109 -6.26 7.82 -0.33
N ILE A 110 -6.48 6.61 -0.84
CA ILE A 110 -7.24 5.59 -0.12
C ILE A 110 -6.24 4.69 0.57
N ARG A 111 -6.23 4.70 1.90
CA ARG A 111 -5.22 4.04 2.74
C ARG A 111 -5.86 2.98 3.61
N ASN A 112 -5.24 1.80 3.64
CA ASN A 112 -5.63 0.70 4.51
C ASN A 112 -5.24 0.93 5.98
N HIS A 113 -5.94 0.22 6.86
CA HIS A 113 -5.60 0.06 8.27
C HIS A 113 -5.46 -1.43 8.61
N GLU A 114 -4.23 -1.91 8.78
CA GLU A 114 -3.86 -3.30 9.03
C GLU A 114 -4.07 -3.71 10.50
N LEU A 115 -5.28 -3.46 10.99
CA LEU A 115 -5.66 -3.74 12.36
C LEU A 115 -5.87 -5.24 12.58
N ARG A 116 -5.07 -5.81 13.49
CA ARG A 116 -5.03 -7.25 13.83
C ARG A 116 -5.73 -7.58 15.16
N ASP A 117 -6.33 -6.59 15.83
CA ASP A 117 -7.09 -6.79 17.05
C ASP A 117 -8.25 -7.79 16.83
N THR A 118 -8.51 -8.60 17.84
CA THR A 118 -9.49 -9.70 17.77
C THR A 118 -10.78 -9.39 18.53
N PRO A 119 -11.90 -10.09 18.25
CA PRO A 119 -13.18 -9.83 18.89
C PRO A 119 -13.17 -9.91 20.43
N GLU A 120 -12.26 -10.69 21.03
CA GLU A 120 -12.12 -10.82 22.48
C GLU A 120 -11.72 -9.49 23.16
N LEU A 121 -11.12 -8.57 22.40
CA LEU A 121 -10.76 -7.22 22.87
C LEU A 121 -11.93 -6.23 22.78
N GLY A 122 -13.10 -6.65 22.30
CA GLY A 122 -14.27 -5.77 22.13
C GLY A 122 -14.09 -4.75 21.00
N THR A 123 -13.37 -5.13 19.94
CA THR A 123 -13.15 -4.30 18.77
C THR A 123 -14.46 -3.87 18.10
N THR A 124 -14.49 -2.66 17.56
CA THR A 124 -15.63 -2.14 16.80
C THR A 124 -15.15 -1.42 15.54
N PRO A 125 -15.97 -1.37 14.48
CA PRO A 125 -15.69 -0.58 13.29
C PRO A 125 -15.56 0.91 13.62
N PHE A 126 -14.62 1.59 12.97
CA PHE A 126 -14.42 3.04 13.12
C PHE A 126 -15.37 3.90 12.27
N GLY A 127 -16.48 3.33 11.78
CA GLY A 127 -17.52 4.01 11.02
C GLY A 127 -18.72 3.10 10.72
N GLY A 128 -19.77 3.68 10.11
CA GLY A 128 -21.00 2.96 9.78
C GLY A 128 -20.86 1.95 8.63
N ASP A 129 -21.97 1.31 8.26
CA ASP A 129 -22.08 0.37 7.11
C ASP A 129 -21.03 -0.75 7.08
N ALA A 130 -20.62 -1.23 8.27
CA ALA A 130 -19.54 -2.19 8.45
C ALA A 130 -19.83 -3.58 7.82
N TYR A 131 -18.78 -4.24 7.32
CA TYR A 131 -18.87 -5.64 6.89
C TYR A 131 -19.17 -6.55 8.07
N ASP A 132 -18.30 -6.55 9.08
CA ASP A 132 -18.42 -7.25 10.35
C ASP A 132 -18.53 -6.22 11.49
N ASP A 133 -19.44 -6.41 12.43
CA ASP A 133 -19.67 -5.52 13.57
C ASP A 133 -18.55 -5.58 14.63
N LYS A 134 -17.62 -6.51 14.48
CA LYS A 134 -16.40 -6.66 15.30
C LYS A 134 -15.13 -6.28 14.53
N GLY A 135 -15.24 -5.96 13.24
CA GLY A 135 -14.12 -5.64 12.36
C GLY A 135 -13.47 -4.29 12.67
N PRO A 136 -12.23 -4.24 13.20
CA PRO A 136 -11.57 -2.98 13.49
C PRO A 136 -10.96 -2.33 12.24
N GLY A 137 -10.66 -3.13 11.20
CA GLY A 137 -9.97 -2.71 9.99
C GLY A 137 -10.86 -1.96 9.00
N GLY A 138 -10.22 -1.51 7.91
CA GLY A 138 -10.88 -0.77 6.84
C GLY A 138 -9.94 0.21 6.15
N ASN A 139 -10.54 1.26 5.59
CA ASN A 139 -9.85 2.28 4.83
C ASN A 139 -10.24 3.69 5.28
N THR A 140 -9.25 4.59 5.26
CA THR A 140 -9.49 6.04 5.31
C THR A 140 -9.19 6.65 3.94
N THR A 141 -10.07 7.52 3.45
CA THR A 141 -9.76 8.42 2.35
C THR A 141 -9.17 9.71 2.90
N VAL A 142 -7.98 10.06 2.46
CA VAL A 142 -7.27 11.29 2.80
C VAL A 142 -7.24 12.18 1.56
N GLU A 143 -7.98 13.29 1.59
CA GLU A 143 -7.99 14.27 0.50
C GLU A 143 -6.90 15.32 0.75
N VAL A 144 -6.02 15.49 -0.23
CA VAL A 144 -4.81 16.29 -0.15
C VAL A 144 -4.81 17.29 -1.29
N ARG A 145 -4.50 18.55 -0.99
CA ARG A 145 -4.23 19.57 -2.01
C ARG A 145 -2.74 19.62 -2.28
N VAL A 146 -2.37 19.43 -3.54
CA VAL A 146 -1.01 19.56 -4.05
C VAL A 146 -0.90 20.83 -4.88
N TYR A 147 0.02 21.71 -4.49
CA TYR A 147 0.28 22.98 -5.14
C TYR A 147 1.36 22.83 -6.22
N GLY A 148 1.41 23.77 -7.18
CA GLY A 148 2.39 23.73 -8.28
C GLY A 148 3.86 23.78 -7.84
N ASN A 149 4.14 24.19 -6.60
CA ASN A 149 5.47 24.17 -6.01
C ASN A 149 5.79 22.87 -5.25
N GLY A 150 4.95 21.84 -5.35
CA GLY A 150 5.13 20.53 -4.69
C GLY A 150 4.66 20.47 -3.25
N ARG A 151 4.23 21.60 -2.64
CA ARG A 151 3.66 21.60 -1.30
C ARG A 151 2.36 20.79 -1.28
N ALA A 152 2.15 20.01 -0.22
CA ALA A 152 0.94 19.23 0.01
C ALA A 152 0.29 19.61 1.34
N GLU A 153 -1.04 19.71 1.37
CA GLU A 153 -1.82 20.01 2.58
C GLU A 153 -3.02 19.08 2.69
N LEU A 154 -3.29 18.59 3.90
CA LEU A 154 -4.52 17.88 4.20
C LEU A 154 -5.73 18.80 4.00
N VAL A 155 -6.75 18.33 3.27
CA VAL A 155 -8.04 19.01 3.12
C VAL A 155 -9.07 18.41 4.06
N LYS A 156 -9.24 17.09 4.01
CA LYS A 156 -10.14 16.32 4.88
C LYS A 156 -9.74 14.85 4.88
N GLN A 157 -10.19 14.12 5.88
CA GLN A 157 -10.08 12.67 5.95
C GLN A 157 -11.37 12.06 6.50
N PHE A 158 -11.73 10.87 6.04
CA PHE A 158 -12.98 10.18 6.40
C PHE A 158 -12.87 8.66 6.15
N ALA A 159 -13.66 7.87 6.88
CA ALA A 159 -13.76 6.43 6.67
C ALA A 159 -14.37 6.12 5.29
N SER A 160 -13.77 5.17 4.56
CA SER A 160 -14.17 4.78 3.19
C SER A 160 -14.46 3.28 3.02
N LEU A 161 -13.99 2.46 3.96
CA LEU A 161 -14.35 1.06 4.15
C LEU A 161 -14.25 0.75 5.65
N THR A 162 -15.15 -0.05 6.20
CA THR A 162 -15.20 -0.36 7.64
C THR A 162 -15.66 -1.80 7.88
N GLY A 163 -15.32 -2.34 9.06
CA GLY A 163 -15.76 -3.68 9.47
C GLY A 163 -15.01 -4.82 8.81
N THR A 164 -13.88 -4.53 8.16
CA THR A 164 -12.94 -5.54 7.66
C THR A 164 -11.87 -5.82 8.72
N SER A 165 -10.90 -6.68 8.44
CA SER A 165 -9.80 -7.02 9.34
C SER A 165 -8.50 -7.14 8.57
N THR A 166 -7.40 -6.69 9.18
CA THR A 166 -6.04 -6.92 8.68
C THR A 166 -5.89 -6.48 7.21
N ASN A 167 -6.37 -5.27 6.89
CA ASN A 167 -6.25 -4.71 5.54
C ASN A 167 -4.77 -4.39 5.27
N CYS A 168 -4.08 -5.21 4.49
CA CYS A 168 -2.66 -5.06 4.21
C CYS A 168 -2.44 -4.08 3.05
N ALA A 169 -2.33 -4.54 1.81
CA ALA A 169 -2.26 -3.71 0.62
C ALA A 169 -3.47 -3.88 -0.30
N GLY A 170 -3.25 -3.88 -1.61
CA GLY A 170 -4.35 -3.83 -2.56
C GLY A 170 -3.93 -3.49 -3.98
N GLY A 171 -4.88 -2.98 -4.76
CA GLY A 171 -4.68 -2.62 -6.16
C GLY A 171 -5.58 -1.51 -6.63
N SER A 172 -5.03 -0.54 -7.36
CA SER A 172 -5.84 0.45 -8.08
C SER A 172 -6.37 -0.15 -9.38
N THR A 173 -7.66 0.04 -9.63
CA THR A 173 -8.30 -0.47 -10.85
C THR A 173 -8.27 0.58 -11.97
N PRO A 174 -8.27 0.15 -13.26
CA PRO A 174 -8.40 1.04 -14.40
C PRO A 174 -9.69 1.88 -14.41
N TRP A 175 -10.75 1.41 -13.74
CA TRP A 175 -12.03 2.09 -13.60
C TRP A 175 -12.12 2.97 -12.34
N ARG A 176 -10.96 3.34 -11.76
CA ARG A 176 -10.83 4.31 -10.67
C ARG A 176 -11.49 3.87 -9.36
N THR A 177 -11.18 2.65 -8.93
CA THR A 177 -11.47 2.17 -7.58
C THR A 177 -10.19 1.66 -6.91
N TRP A 178 -10.25 1.51 -5.59
CA TRP A 178 -9.22 0.82 -4.81
C TRP A 178 -9.75 -0.54 -4.37
N ILE A 179 -9.00 -1.61 -4.61
CA ILE A 179 -9.26 -2.92 -4.02
C ILE A 179 -8.39 -3.03 -2.78
N SER A 180 -9.01 -3.13 -1.59
CA SER A 180 -8.33 -3.41 -0.32
C SER A 180 -8.32 -4.91 -0.05
N SER A 181 -7.22 -5.42 0.52
CA SER A 181 -6.97 -6.84 0.72
C SER A 181 -6.84 -7.20 2.20
N GLU A 182 -7.64 -8.16 2.67
CA GLU A 182 -7.49 -8.73 4.02
C GLU A 182 -6.41 -9.83 4.03
N GLU A 183 -5.32 -9.62 4.78
CA GLU A 183 -4.25 -10.60 5.00
C GLU A 183 -4.58 -11.49 6.23
N THR A 184 -5.73 -12.17 6.16
CA THR A 184 -6.16 -13.07 7.23
C THR A 184 -7.19 -14.08 6.73
N THR A 185 -7.36 -15.19 7.43
CA THR A 185 -8.46 -16.14 7.19
C THR A 185 -9.25 -16.42 8.45
N VAL A 186 -9.26 -15.48 9.40
CA VAL A 186 -10.16 -15.55 10.56
C VAL A 186 -11.64 -15.53 10.13
N GLY A 187 -12.50 -15.96 11.03
CA GLY A 187 -13.93 -16.01 10.76
C GLY A 187 -14.73 -16.51 11.94
N LYS A 188 -15.94 -16.99 11.68
CA LYS A 188 -16.91 -17.28 12.74
C LYS A 188 -16.42 -18.23 13.83
N SER A 189 -15.55 -19.19 13.49
CA SER A 189 -14.96 -20.13 14.46
C SER A 189 -14.06 -19.45 15.50
N ALA A 190 -13.59 -18.23 15.23
CA ALA A 190 -12.78 -17.40 16.10
C ALA A 190 -13.56 -16.18 16.63
N GLY A 191 -14.88 -16.28 16.78
CA GLY A 191 -15.70 -15.26 17.44
C GLY A 191 -16.16 -14.10 16.55
N TRP A 192 -15.74 -14.02 15.30
CA TRP A 192 -16.19 -13.02 14.31
C TRP A 192 -17.65 -13.23 13.90
N SER A 193 -18.33 -12.18 13.44
CA SER A 193 -19.72 -12.29 12.97
C SER A 193 -19.79 -12.78 11.52
N ARG A 194 -18.71 -12.62 10.77
CA ARG A 194 -18.52 -13.03 9.37
C ARG A 194 -17.18 -13.75 9.19
N ASN A 195 -16.99 -14.30 7.99
CA ASN A 195 -15.68 -14.82 7.60
C ASN A 195 -14.88 -13.70 6.94
N HIS A 196 -13.59 -13.61 7.24
CA HIS A 196 -12.63 -12.69 6.63
C HIS A 196 -11.72 -13.43 5.63
N GLY A 197 -10.83 -12.67 4.97
CA GLY A 197 -9.91 -13.13 3.93
C GLY A 197 -10.40 -12.85 2.54
N TYR A 198 -11.08 -11.72 2.34
CA TYR A 198 -11.57 -11.30 1.04
C TYR A 198 -10.98 -9.95 0.64
N ASN A 199 -11.13 -9.63 -0.64
CA ASN A 199 -10.89 -8.29 -1.15
C ASN A 199 -12.18 -7.48 -1.16
N PHE A 200 -12.06 -6.15 -1.06
CA PHE A 200 -13.18 -5.21 -1.03
C PHE A 200 -12.90 -4.03 -1.95
N GLU A 201 -13.91 -3.60 -2.71
CA GLU A 201 -13.78 -2.46 -3.62
C GLU A 201 -14.27 -1.16 -2.96
N VAL A 202 -13.42 -0.14 -3.01
CA VAL A 202 -13.64 1.18 -2.43
C VAL A 202 -13.72 2.22 -3.55
N GLN A 203 -14.79 3.01 -3.53
CA GLN A 203 -15.08 4.03 -4.53
C GLN A 203 -14.27 5.31 -4.28
N VAL A 204 -13.49 5.74 -5.27
CA VAL A 204 -12.63 6.94 -5.16
C VAL A 204 -13.43 8.22 -5.11
N ASP A 205 -14.48 8.31 -5.93
CA ASP A 205 -15.24 9.55 -6.12
C ASP A 205 -16.39 9.69 -5.08
N SER A 206 -16.46 8.79 -4.09
CA SER A 206 -17.39 8.86 -2.95
C SER A 206 -16.86 9.78 -1.83
N ASP A 207 -17.75 10.50 -1.16
CA ASP A 207 -17.44 11.26 0.07
C ASP A 207 -17.84 10.50 1.35
N GLY A 208 -18.22 9.23 1.23
CA GLY A 208 -18.63 8.37 2.33
C GLY A 208 -18.15 6.93 2.19
N ILE A 209 -18.59 6.09 3.12
CA ILE A 209 -18.20 4.68 3.23
C ILE A 209 -18.76 3.90 2.04
N SER A 210 -17.90 3.14 1.36
CA SER A 210 -18.31 2.23 0.30
C SER A 210 -18.99 1.01 0.91
N ARG A 211 -20.06 0.54 0.27
CA ARG A 211 -20.76 -0.67 0.72
C ARG A 211 -19.77 -1.86 0.73
N PRO A 212 -19.52 -2.52 1.86
CA PRO A 212 -18.44 -3.48 1.95
C PRO A 212 -18.90 -4.87 1.49
N VAL A 213 -18.86 -5.07 0.18
CA VAL A 213 -19.18 -6.35 -0.44
C VAL A 213 -17.89 -7.13 -0.67
N PRO A 214 -17.73 -8.34 -0.08
CA PRO A 214 -16.54 -9.14 -0.32
C PRO A 214 -16.52 -9.67 -1.76
N LEU A 215 -15.40 -9.49 -2.45
CA LEU A 215 -15.15 -9.97 -3.81
C LEU A 215 -14.80 -11.46 -3.81
N LYS A 216 -15.78 -12.30 -3.44
CA LYS A 216 -15.58 -13.75 -3.24
C LYS A 216 -15.03 -14.50 -4.46
N ALA A 217 -15.28 -13.99 -5.67
CA ALA A 217 -14.74 -14.57 -6.90
C ALA A 217 -13.20 -14.55 -6.95
N MET A 218 -12.55 -13.67 -6.17
CA MET A 218 -11.09 -13.60 -6.04
C MET A 218 -10.52 -14.64 -5.05
N GLY A 219 -11.36 -15.49 -4.46
CA GLY A 219 -10.95 -16.50 -3.51
C GLY A 219 -10.84 -15.97 -2.07
N ARG A 220 -10.56 -16.91 -1.15
CA ARG A 220 -10.41 -16.65 0.28
C ARG A 220 -9.09 -17.19 0.79
N PHE A 221 -8.15 -16.31 1.08
CA PHE A 221 -6.82 -16.58 1.61
C PHE A 221 -6.24 -15.28 2.16
N ASP A 222 -5.00 -15.33 2.65
CA ASP A 222 -4.28 -14.16 3.15
C ASP A 222 -3.86 -13.29 1.94
N HIS A 223 -4.67 -12.30 1.57
CA HIS A 223 -4.42 -11.44 0.42
C HIS A 223 -3.46 -10.30 0.81
N GLU A 224 -2.30 -10.24 0.15
CA GLU A 224 -1.35 -9.13 0.30
C GLU A 224 -1.78 -7.92 -0.55
N ALA A 225 -1.73 -8.09 -1.88
CA ALA A 225 -1.95 -7.04 -2.86
C ALA A 225 -2.64 -7.57 -4.12
N VAL A 226 -3.17 -6.65 -4.93
CA VAL A 226 -3.81 -6.96 -6.21
C VAL A 226 -3.08 -6.20 -7.31
N ALA A 227 -2.32 -6.93 -8.13
CA ALA A 227 -1.78 -6.38 -9.37
C ALA A 227 -2.84 -6.51 -10.48
N VAL A 228 -3.29 -5.38 -11.01
CA VAL A 228 -4.32 -5.29 -12.06
C VAL A 228 -3.69 -5.21 -13.45
#